data_AF-A0A947G1Q1-F1
#
_entry.id   AF-A0A947G1Q1-F1
#
_cell.length_a   1.000
_cell.length_b   1.000
_cell.length_c   1.000
_cell.angle_alpha   90.00
_cell.angle_beta   90.00
_cell.angle_gamma   90.00
#
_symmetry.space_group_name_H-M   'P 1'
#
loop_
_entity.id
_entity.type
_entity.pdbx_description
1 polymer ?
#
loop_
_entity_poly.entity_id
_entity_poly.type
_entity_poly.pdbx_seq_one_letter_code
_entity_poly.pdbx_strand_id
1 'polypeptide(L)'
;MIRRVRRSLARIRYYSATRHRTPVNVALEWALPITMILAPVATLATEALVERSRTVDTVNGRLHRDEDRRVVATIDAPDAPWIEAAPVGEWAVDHTLVHRGWPLVSATRGEEAIIVVNLFDEVGVRTQLAADAPERRAIADTLNAAGHHILATGGRGATLQRHWVGSIATVMLWWVMLFFAAAIAIYAAAFVMLLRRGRRKERAVERASTGRCAKCDYDLRGTEYSARCPECGTLVR
;
A
#
# COMPACT_ATOMS: atom_id res chain seq x y z
N MET A 1 -42.34 16.57 -25.83
CA MET A 1 -41.07 16.02 -25.30
C MET A 1 -41.27 15.15 -24.04
N ILE A 2 -41.97 15.63 -23.00
CA ILE A 2 -42.19 14.94 -21.71
C ILE A 2 -42.80 13.53 -21.82
N ARG A 3 -43.76 13.29 -22.73
CA ARG A 3 -44.36 11.95 -22.95
C ARG A 3 -43.35 10.91 -23.45
N ARG A 4 -42.35 11.29 -24.26
CA ARG A 4 -41.29 10.37 -24.71
C ARG A 4 -40.35 10.00 -23.57
N VAL A 5 -39.97 10.96 -22.72
CA VAL A 5 -39.11 10.73 -21.55
C VAL A 5 -39.79 9.79 -20.55
N ARG A 6 -41.07 9.99 -20.24
CA ARG A 6 -41.84 9.07 -19.37
C ARG A 6 -41.90 7.64 -19.92
N ARG A 7 -42.09 7.46 -21.22
CA ARG A 7 -42.08 6.12 -21.84
C ARG A 7 -40.71 5.46 -21.77
N SER A 8 -39.62 6.20 -21.98
CA SER A 8 -38.25 5.66 -21.80
C SER A 8 -38.00 5.24 -20.36
N LEU A 9 -38.34 6.07 -19.37
CA LEU A 9 -38.15 5.74 -17.95
C LEU A 9 -39.00 4.54 -17.50
N ALA A 10 -40.24 4.43 -17.97
CA ALA A 10 -41.11 3.27 -17.67
C ALA A 10 -40.52 1.97 -18.25
N ARG A 11 -39.95 2.04 -19.46
CA ARG A 11 -39.30 0.88 -20.10
C ARG A 11 -38.03 0.47 -19.34
N ILE A 12 -37.24 1.43 -18.86
CA ILE A 12 -36.07 1.16 -18.00
C ILE A 12 -36.49 0.47 -16.70
N ARG A 13 -37.56 0.94 -16.02
CA ARG A 13 -38.08 0.28 -14.82
C ARG A 13 -38.57 -1.14 -15.06
N TYR A 14 -39.27 -1.37 -16.18
CA TYR A 14 -39.76 -2.70 -16.53
C TYR A 14 -38.59 -3.68 -16.75
N TYR A 15 -37.55 -3.27 -17.47
CA TYR A 15 -36.36 -4.09 -17.68
C TYR A 15 -35.43 -4.17 -16.46
N SER A 16 -35.48 -3.22 -15.54
CA SER A 16 -34.69 -3.27 -14.30
C SER A 16 -35.33 -4.15 -13.21
N ALA A 17 -36.66 -4.35 -13.25
CA ALA A 17 -37.39 -5.06 -12.20
C ALA A 17 -37.21 -6.60 -12.22
N THR A 18 -36.78 -7.18 -13.35
CA THR A 18 -36.69 -8.64 -13.53
C THR A 18 -35.28 -9.16 -13.76
N ARG A 19 -34.25 -8.43 -13.32
CA ARG A 19 -32.87 -8.94 -13.40
C ARG A 19 -32.73 -10.14 -12.45
N HIS A 20 -32.75 -11.37 -12.98
CA HIS A 20 -32.46 -12.56 -12.20
C HIS A 20 -31.11 -12.38 -11.50
N ARG A 21 -31.14 -12.36 -10.16
CA ARG A 21 -29.94 -12.30 -9.33
C ARG A 21 -29.22 -13.64 -9.44
N THR A 22 -28.23 -13.70 -10.32
CA THR A 22 -27.29 -14.83 -10.33
C THR A 22 -26.42 -14.77 -9.08
N PRO A 23 -25.94 -15.91 -8.55
CA PRO A 23 -25.06 -15.92 -7.38
C PRO A 23 -23.78 -15.10 -7.61
N VAL A 24 -23.31 -15.00 -8.85
CA VAL A 24 -22.18 -14.15 -9.25
C VAL A 24 -22.48 -12.67 -9.03
N ASN A 25 -23.66 -12.21 -9.44
CA ASN A 25 -24.05 -10.81 -9.25
C ASN A 25 -24.16 -10.46 -7.77
N VAL A 26 -24.75 -11.35 -6.96
CA VAL A 26 -24.83 -11.17 -5.51
C VAL A 26 -23.44 -11.10 -4.88
N ALA A 27 -22.51 -11.97 -5.30
CA ALA A 27 -21.14 -11.93 -4.80
C ALA A 27 -20.40 -10.63 -5.17
N LEU A 28 -20.59 -10.12 -6.40
CA LEU A 28 -20.03 -8.83 -6.83
C LEU A 28 -20.62 -7.64 -6.06
N GLU A 29 -21.93 -7.66 -5.77
CA GLU A 29 -22.60 -6.64 -4.95
C GLU A 29 -21.99 -6.56 -3.54
N TRP A 30 -21.66 -7.70 -2.93
CA TRP A 30 -20.99 -7.75 -1.62
C TRP A 30 -19.49 -7.46 -1.67
N ALA A 31 -18.81 -7.73 -2.80
CA ALA A 31 -17.39 -7.47 -2.94
C ALA A 31 -17.06 -5.97 -2.79
N LEU A 32 -17.90 -5.08 -3.34
CA LEU A 32 -17.67 -3.63 -3.33
C LEU A 32 -17.56 -3.02 -1.91
N PRO A 33 -18.52 -3.23 -0.97
CA PRO A 33 -18.39 -2.70 0.38
C PRO A 33 -17.29 -3.39 1.18
N ILE A 34 -17.03 -4.69 0.95
CA ILE A 34 -15.94 -5.41 1.62
C ILE A 34 -14.59 -4.81 1.22
N THR A 35 -14.34 -4.59 -0.07
CA THR A 35 -13.08 -4.03 -0.56
C THR A 35 -12.90 -2.58 -0.14
N MET A 36 -14.00 -1.82 0.01
CA MET A 36 -13.96 -0.46 0.55
C MET A 36 -13.44 -0.41 1.99
N ILE A 37 -13.82 -1.39 2.83
CA ILE A 37 -13.34 -1.50 4.22
C ILE A 37 -11.88 -1.99 4.26
N LEU A 38 -11.49 -2.89 3.36
CA LEU A 38 -10.14 -3.45 3.31
C LEU A 38 -9.10 -2.46 2.76
N ALA A 39 -9.48 -1.49 1.93
CA ALA A 39 -8.55 -0.57 1.28
C ALA A 39 -7.76 0.34 2.26
N PRO A 40 -8.38 0.94 3.31
CA PRO A 40 -7.63 1.64 4.37
C PRO A 40 -6.64 0.74 5.10
N VAL A 41 -7.02 -0.52 5.39
CA VAL A 41 -6.15 -1.49 6.06
C VAL A 41 -4.94 -1.81 5.19
N ALA A 42 -5.16 -2.06 3.89
CA ALA A 42 -4.08 -2.28 2.93
C ALA A 42 -3.14 -1.06 2.83
N THR A 43 -3.69 0.15 2.86
CA THR A 43 -2.92 1.41 2.83
C THR A 43 -2.04 1.56 4.07
N LEU A 44 -2.58 1.29 5.27
CA LEU A 44 -1.81 1.33 6.51
C LEU A 44 -0.72 0.25 6.53
N ALA A 45 -1.03 -0.95 6.03
CA ALA A 45 -0.07 -2.03 5.92
C ALA A 45 1.08 -1.66 4.97
N THR A 46 0.80 -1.08 3.80
CA THR A 46 1.87 -0.66 2.88
C THR A 46 2.66 0.54 3.38
N GLU A 47 2.03 1.48 4.09
CA GLU A 47 2.74 2.58 4.76
C GLU A 47 3.71 2.07 5.83
N ALA A 48 3.36 0.98 6.54
CA ALA A 48 4.23 0.37 7.54
C ALA A 48 5.37 -0.47 6.93
N LEU A 49 5.09 -1.19 5.84
CA LEU A 49 5.97 -2.23 5.30
C LEU A 49 6.81 -1.80 4.10
N VAL A 50 6.39 -0.78 3.34
CA VAL A 50 7.01 -0.44 2.04
C VAL A 50 7.74 0.89 2.14
N GLU A 51 9.07 0.83 2.13
CA GLU A 51 9.97 1.96 1.86
C GLU A 51 10.13 2.13 0.34
N ARG A 52 9.77 3.29 -0.19
CA ARG A 52 9.78 3.55 -1.63
C ARG A 52 11.07 4.21 -2.09
N SER A 53 11.46 5.27 -1.38
CA SER A 53 12.66 6.03 -1.69
C SER A 53 13.19 6.67 -0.42
N ARG A 54 14.50 6.89 -0.43
CA ARG A 54 15.25 7.53 0.63
C ARG A 54 15.94 8.74 0.04
N THR A 55 15.73 9.89 0.66
CA THR A 55 16.37 11.16 0.30
C THR A 55 17.19 11.61 1.50
N VAL A 56 18.47 11.90 1.26
CA VAL A 56 19.36 12.46 2.26
C VAL A 56 19.49 13.94 1.93
N ASP A 57 19.06 14.78 2.87
CA ASP A 57 19.26 16.22 2.83
C ASP A 57 20.45 16.54 3.74
N THR A 58 21.52 17.06 3.17
CA THR A 58 22.77 17.33 3.89
C THR A 58 22.95 18.84 3.98
N VAL A 59 22.97 19.34 5.22
CA VAL A 59 23.31 20.73 5.50
C VAL A 59 24.75 20.76 6.02
N ASN A 60 25.61 21.48 5.29
CA ASN A 60 27.02 21.62 5.65
C ASN A 60 27.29 23.00 6.25
N GLY A 61 28.35 23.06 7.04
CA GLY A 61 28.85 24.31 7.57
C GLY A 61 30.24 24.16 8.17
N ARG A 62 30.72 25.26 8.73
CA ARG A 62 32.03 25.34 9.38
C ARG A 62 31.90 25.71 10.84
N LEU A 63 32.93 25.34 11.59
CA LEU A 63 33.16 25.72 12.97
C LEU A 63 34.41 26.59 13.04
N HIS A 64 34.30 27.71 13.74
CA HIS A 64 35.42 28.59 14.04
C HIS A 64 35.40 28.97 15.52
N ARG A 65 36.53 29.49 16.01
CA ARG A 65 36.59 30.16 17.32
C ARG A 65 36.54 31.66 17.13
N ASP A 66 35.61 32.29 17.84
CA ASP A 66 35.53 33.75 17.96
C ASP A 66 36.69 34.28 18.83
N GLU A 67 36.87 35.61 18.91
CA GLU A 67 37.89 36.29 19.72
C GLU A 67 37.85 35.85 21.20
N ASP A 68 36.64 35.58 21.71
CA ASP A 68 36.38 35.06 23.06
C ASP A 68 36.69 33.56 23.24
N ARG A 69 37.29 32.90 22.23
CA ARG A 69 37.53 31.45 22.16
C ARG A 69 36.27 30.58 22.24
N ARG A 70 35.09 31.16 22.02
CA ARG A 70 33.81 30.45 21.91
C ARG A 70 33.71 29.78 20.54
N VAL A 71 33.19 28.56 20.50
CA VAL A 71 32.92 27.87 19.23
C VAL A 71 31.65 28.46 18.63
N VAL A 72 31.74 28.91 17.38
CA VAL A 72 30.62 29.42 16.60
C VAL A 72 30.51 28.58 15.33
N ALA A 73 29.28 28.31 14.88
CA ALA A 73 28.99 27.55 13.67
C ALA A 73 28.39 28.48 12.61
N THR A 74 28.78 28.32 11.36
CA THR A 74 28.19 29.00 10.20
C THR A 74 27.68 27.96 9.21
N ILE A 75 26.58 28.26 8.53
CA ILE A 75 26.09 27.47 7.39
C ILE A 75 26.73 28.06 6.15
N ASP A 76 27.49 27.26 5.41
CA ASP A 76 28.23 27.75 4.26
C ASP A 76 27.49 27.50 2.96
N ALA A 77 27.65 28.45 2.03
CA ALA A 77 27.50 28.13 0.63
C ALA A 77 28.66 27.20 0.22
N PRO A 78 28.43 26.19 -0.63
CA PRO A 78 29.40 25.13 -0.97
C PRO A 78 30.83 25.61 -1.31
N ASP A 79 30.97 26.86 -1.80
CA ASP A 79 32.22 27.40 -2.35
C ASP A 79 32.72 28.68 -1.63
N ALA A 80 32.17 29.03 -0.46
CA ALA A 80 32.63 30.23 0.25
C ALA A 80 34.08 30.04 0.76
N PRO A 81 35.02 30.99 0.53
CA PRO A 81 36.37 30.88 1.09
C PRO A 81 36.34 30.96 2.62
N TRP A 82 37.36 30.43 3.28
CA TRP A 82 37.55 30.62 4.73
C TRP A 82 37.96 32.08 4.98
N ILE A 83 37.10 32.85 5.64
CA ILE A 83 37.35 34.28 5.91
C ILE A 83 37.90 34.48 7.34
N GLU A 84 37.77 33.48 8.22
CA GLU A 84 37.98 33.65 9.66
C GLU A 84 39.32 33.09 10.16
N ALA A 85 39.83 33.68 11.23
CA ALA A 85 41.21 33.55 11.67
C ALA A 85 41.55 32.23 12.42
N ALA A 86 40.56 31.43 12.82
CA ALA A 86 40.77 30.22 13.64
C ALA A 86 39.79 29.09 13.27
N PRO A 87 40.04 28.35 12.17
CA PRO A 87 39.21 27.23 11.76
C PRO A 87 39.31 26.07 12.78
N VAL A 88 38.16 25.58 13.25
CA VAL A 88 38.09 24.41 14.17
C VAL A 88 37.85 23.14 13.39
N GLY A 89 36.93 23.20 12.41
CA GLY A 89 36.53 22.04 11.63
C GLY A 89 35.34 22.32 10.74
N GLU A 90 34.90 21.28 10.06
CA GLU A 90 33.70 21.26 9.23
C GLU A 90 32.64 20.38 9.87
N TRP A 91 31.38 20.69 9.63
CA TRP A 91 30.26 19.88 10.09
C TRP A 91 29.26 19.64 8.96
N ALA A 92 28.63 18.49 9.00
CA ALA A 92 27.56 18.08 8.12
C ALA A 92 26.44 17.48 8.96
N VAL A 93 25.21 17.92 8.75
CA VAL A 93 24.03 17.29 9.32
C VAL A 93 23.31 16.57 8.19
N ASP A 94 23.39 15.24 8.24
CA ASP A 94 22.66 14.37 7.33
C ASP A 94 21.28 14.08 7.91
N HIS A 95 20.24 14.53 7.22
CA HIS A 95 18.86 14.24 7.55
C HIS A 95 18.26 13.29 6.52
N THR A 96 17.97 12.07 6.97
CA THR A 96 17.40 11.06 6.10
C THR A 96 15.87 11.11 6.16
N LEU A 97 15.26 11.41 5.02
CA LEU A 97 13.83 11.35 4.80
C LEU A 97 13.49 10.02 4.11
N VAL A 98 12.65 9.22 4.75
CA VAL A 98 12.17 7.95 4.22
C VAL A 98 10.73 8.11 3.74
N HIS A 99 10.53 8.02 2.42
CA HIS A 99 9.21 8.07 1.81
C HIS A 99 8.58 6.67 1.83
N ARG A 100 7.39 6.57 2.42
CA ARG A 100 6.67 5.31 2.62
C ARG A 100 5.32 5.30 1.92
N GLY A 101 4.85 4.08 1.66
CA GLY A 101 3.56 3.82 1.05
C GLY A 101 3.66 3.28 -0.37
N TRP A 102 2.58 2.65 -0.80
CA TRP A 102 2.42 2.11 -2.13
C TRP A 102 0.94 2.10 -2.52
N PRO A 103 0.58 2.45 -3.77
CA PRO A 103 1.47 2.76 -4.90
C PRO A 103 1.90 4.24 -5.02
N LEU A 104 1.45 5.11 -4.12
CA LEU A 104 1.90 6.50 -4.00
C LEU A 104 2.55 6.71 -2.63
N VAL A 105 3.29 7.82 -2.47
CA VAL A 105 3.82 8.22 -1.16
C VAL A 105 2.67 8.73 -0.29
N SER A 106 2.38 8.03 0.81
CA SER A 106 1.33 8.41 1.77
C SER A 106 1.89 9.05 3.04
N ALA A 107 3.16 8.75 3.37
CA ALA A 107 3.84 9.34 4.52
C ALA A 107 5.33 9.53 4.25
N THR A 108 5.91 10.54 4.90
CA THR A 108 7.35 10.71 5.03
C THR A 108 7.71 10.55 6.50
N ARG A 109 8.72 9.73 6.78
CA ARG A 109 9.28 9.57 8.12
C ARG A 109 10.67 10.21 8.13
N GLY A 110 10.88 11.19 9.00
CA GLY A 110 12.22 11.66 9.33
C GLY A 110 12.92 10.64 10.23
N GLU A 111 14.12 10.22 9.83
CA GLU A 111 15.03 9.50 10.72
C GLU A 111 15.84 10.50 11.57
N GLU A 112 16.48 10.00 12.63
CA GLU A 112 17.32 10.84 13.50
C GLU A 112 18.43 11.50 12.68
N ALA A 113 18.60 12.81 12.83
CA ALA A 113 19.62 13.54 12.09
C ALA A 113 21.00 13.18 12.63
N ILE A 114 21.89 12.74 11.75
CA ILE A 114 23.25 12.37 12.13
C ILE A 114 24.14 13.58 11.92
N ILE A 115 24.66 14.12 13.03
CA ILE A 115 25.63 15.21 13.00
C ILE A 115 27.03 14.59 12.87
N VAL A 116 27.66 14.81 11.73
CA VAL A 116 29.04 14.43 11.45
C VAL A 116 29.90 15.68 11.56
N VAL A 117 30.89 15.67 12.44
CA VAL A 117 31.87 16.76 12.55
C VAL A 117 33.24 16.21 12.24
N ASN A 118 33.99 16.97 11.44
CA ASN A 118 35.36 16.71 11.07
C ASN A 118 36.23 17.83 11.66
N LEU A 119 36.85 17.54 12.80
CA LEU A 119 37.75 18.48 13.48
C LEU A 119 39.12 18.43 12.82
N PHE A 120 39.73 19.58 12.50
CA PHE A 120 41.02 19.58 11.81
C PHE A 120 42.18 19.08 12.67
N ASP A 121 42.05 19.14 13.99
CA ASP A 121 43.06 18.67 14.94
C ASP A 121 43.06 17.13 15.10
N GLU A 122 41.98 16.44 14.71
CA GLU A 122 41.85 14.99 14.82
C GLU A 122 41.69 14.37 13.43
N VAL A 123 42.75 13.74 12.93
CA VAL A 123 42.79 13.22 11.55
C VAL A 123 41.66 12.21 11.28
N GLY A 124 40.60 12.69 10.64
CA GLY A 124 39.60 11.88 9.93
C GLY A 124 38.60 11.09 10.78
N VAL A 125 38.46 11.38 12.08
CA VAL A 125 37.51 10.65 12.92
C VAL A 125 36.13 11.31 12.83
N ARG A 126 35.17 10.62 12.21
CA ARG A 126 33.75 10.98 12.29
C ARG A 126 33.22 10.58 13.67
N THR A 127 33.26 11.50 14.63
CA THR A 127 32.72 11.27 15.97
C THR A 127 31.31 11.81 16.12
N GLN A 128 30.41 11.02 16.72
CA GLN A 128 29.11 11.51 17.16
C GLN A 128 29.31 12.35 18.42
N LEU A 129 28.93 13.63 18.38
CA LEU A 129 29.14 14.53 19.52
C LEU A 129 28.23 14.20 20.70
N ALA A 130 28.81 14.30 21.90
CA ALA A 130 28.06 14.27 23.14
C ALA A 130 26.94 15.34 23.14
N ALA A 131 25.85 15.06 23.83
CA ALA A 131 24.68 15.93 23.84
C ALA A 131 24.95 17.33 24.43
N ASP A 132 25.98 17.44 25.26
CA ASP A 132 26.41 18.63 25.99
C ASP A 132 27.63 19.34 25.37
N ALA A 133 28.23 18.78 24.31
CA ALA A 133 29.39 19.34 23.64
C ALA A 133 29.11 20.78 23.14
N PRO A 134 30.03 21.75 23.35
CA PRO A 134 29.82 23.14 22.96
C PRO A 134 29.64 23.30 21.44
N GLU A 135 30.31 22.50 20.63
CA GLU A 135 30.19 22.47 19.17
C GLU A 135 28.76 22.08 18.76
N ARG A 136 28.16 21.09 19.44
CA ARG A 136 26.78 20.66 19.16
C ARG A 136 25.77 21.77 19.46
N ARG A 137 25.99 22.55 20.52
CA ARG A 137 25.12 23.70 20.84
C ARG A 137 25.26 24.80 19.80
N ALA A 138 26.50 25.12 19.39
CA ALA A 138 26.76 26.11 18.35
C ALA A 138 26.07 25.71 17.02
N ILE A 139 26.19 24.45 16.59
CA ILE A 139 25.52 23.93 15.39
C ILE A 139 23.99 24.03 15.54
N ALA A 140 23.44 23.63 16.68
CA ALA A 140 22.00 23.69 16.93
C ALA A 140 21.46 25.13 16.91
N ASP A 141 22.18 26.08 17.51
CA ASP A 141 21.80 27.49 17.54
C ASP A 141 21.82 28.10 16.14
N THR A 142 22.84 27.80 15.33
CA THR A 142 22.92 28.26 13.94
C THR A 142 21.82 27.64 13.06
N LEU A 143 21.54 26.34 13.21
CA LEU A 143 20.43 25.69 12.50
C LEU A 143 19.07 26.29 12.91
N ASN A 144 18.87 26.60 14.18
CA ASN A 144 17.66 27.27 14.66
C ASN A 144 17.52 28.68 14.08
N ALA A 145 18.61 29.45 14.04
CA ALA A 145 18.62 30.80 13.47
C ALA A 145 18.29 30.80 11.96
N ALA A 146 18.70 29.75 11.24
CA ALA A 146 18.38 29.54 9.83
C ALA A 146 16.98 28.92 9.59
N GLY A 147 16.20 28.61 10.63
CA GLY A 147 14.86 28.03 10.52
C GLY A 147 14.81 26.50 10.38
N HIS A 148 15.95 25.81 10.53
CA HIS A 148 16.06 24.35 10.48
C HIS A 148 15.83 23.69 11.85
N HIS A 149 14.70 23.99 12.52
CA HIS A 149 14.41 23.55 13.89
C HIS A 149 14.43 22.03 14.10
N ILE A 150 14.03 21.25 13.09
CA ILE A 150 14.04 19.77 13.14
C ILE A 150 15.48 19.25 13.21
N LEU A 151 16.40 19.86 12.45
CA LEU A 151 17.82 19.49 12.43
C LEU A 151 18.50 19.90 13.74
N ALA A 152 18.18 21.10 14.25
CA ALA A 152 18.76 21.63 15.48
C ALA A 152 18.49 20.76 16.73
N THR A 153 17.32 20.13 16.79
CA THR A 153 16.96 19.22 17.90
C THR A 153 17.55 17.82 17.74
N GLY A 154 18.35 17.59 16.70
CA GLY A 154 18.90 16.28 16.34
C GLY A 154 17.85 15.29 15.88
N GLY A 155 16.67 15.76 15.44
CA GLY A 155 15.57 14.87 15.04
C GLY A 155 15.07 13.96 16.17
N ARG A 156 15.17 14.39 17.44
CA ARG A 156 14.66 13.62 18.58
C ARG A 156 13.15 13.45 18.47
N GLY A 157 12.74 12.28 18.00
CA GLY A 157 11.37 11.91 17.70
C GLY A 157 11.19 11.73 16.21
N ALA A 158 10.97 10.48 15.78
CA ALA A 158 10.63 10.20 14.39
C ALA A 158 9.36 10.98 14.03
N THR A 159 9.52 12.06 13.26
CA THR A 159 8.39 12.84 12.78
C THR A 159 7.75 12.07 11.64
N LEU A 160 6.53 11.58 11.86
CA LEU A 160 5.71 10.99 10.81
C LEU A 160 4.86 12.09 10.20
N GLN A 161 5.27 12.62 9.06
CA GLN A 161 4.47 13.57 8.30
C GLN A 161 3.57 12.80 7.33
N ARG A 162 2.26 12.84 7.58
CA ARG A 162 1.28 12.19 6.72
C ARG A 162 0.81 13.11 5.60
N HIS A 163 0.85 12.61 4.37
CA HIS A 163 0.34 13.30 3.19
C HIS A 163 -1.10 12.89 2.95
N TRP A 164 -2.07 13.69 3.41
CA TRP A 164 -3.50 13.34 3.35
C TRP A 164 -4.01 13.10 1.92
N VAL A 165 -3.61 13.94 0.96
CA VAL A 165 -4.00 13.77 -0.45
C VAL A 165 -3.42 12.45 -1.01
N GLY A 166 -2.14 12.18 -0.73
CA GLY A 166 -1.49 10.92 -1.11
C GLY A 166 -2.16 9.70 -0.47
N SER A 167 -2.57 9.82 0.80
CA SER A 167 -3.27 8.76 1.54
C SER A 167 -4.64 8.46 0.93
N ILE A 168 -5.46 9.49 0.64
CA ILE A 168 -6.78 9.32 0.02
C ILE A 168 -6.66 8.67 -1.37
N ALA A 169 -5.73 9.15 -2.20
CA ALA A 169 -5.48 8.58 -3.52
C ALA A 169 -5.04 7.11 -3.43
N THR A 170 -4.18 6.79 -2.45
CA THR A 170 -3.71 5.42 -2.20
C THR A 170 -4.86 4.50 -1.77
N VAL A 171 -5.75 4.95 -0.87
CA VAL A 171 -6.95 4.21 -0.46
C VAL A 171 -7.87 3.96 -1.66
N MET A 172 -8.13 4.97 -2.48
CA MET A 172 -8.99 4.84 -3.65
C MET A 172 -8.42 3.83 -4.66
N LEU A 173 -7.11 3.86 -4.88
CA LEU A 173 -6.44 2.94 -5.80
C LEU A 173 -6.45 1.50 -5.26
N TRP A 174 -6.19 1.29 -3.97
CA TRP A 174 -6.34 -0.02 -3.33
C TRP A 174 -7.76 -0.55 -3.43
N TRP A 175 -8.78 0.30 -3.21
CA TRP A 175 -10.18 -0.10 -3.32
C TRP A 175 -10.50 -0.62 -4.73
N VAL A 176 -10.09 0.12 -5.76
CA VAL A 176 -10.29 -0.27 -7.17
C VAL A 176 -9.53 -1.57 -7.48
N MET A 177 -8.26 -1.68 -7.10
CA MET A 177 -7.46 -2.88 -7.35
C MET A 177 -8.02 -4.12 -6.65
N LEU A 178 -8.41 -4.01 -5.38
CA LEU A 178 -9.02 -5.10 -4.62
C LEU A 178 -10.37 -5.50 -5.20
N PHE A 179 -11.18 -4.54 -5.65
CA PHE A 179 -12.44 -4.83 -6.31
C PHE A 179 -12.23 -5.62 -7.61
N PHE A 180 -11.31 -5.19 -8.47
CA PHE A 180 -11.01 -5.94 -9.71
C PHE A 180 -10.43 -7.32 -9.42
N ALA A 181 -9.53 -7.44 -8.44
CA ALA A 181 -8.99 -8.73 -8.01
C ALA A 181 -10.10 -9.67 -7.52
N ALA A 182 -11.02 -9.17 -6.69
CA ALA A 182 -12.18 -9.92 -6.22
C ALA A 182 -13.11 -10.32 -7.38
N ALA A 183 -13.40 -9.41 -8.30
CA ALA A 183 -14.22 -9.70 -9.47
C ALA A 183 -13.62 -10.81 -10.33
N ILE A 184 -12.31 -10.74 -10.63
CA ILE A 184 -11.59 -11.78 -11.38
C ILE A 184 -11.69 -13.13 -10.64
N ALA A 185 -11.47 -13.15 -9.32
CA ALA A 185 -11.58 -14.37 -8.53
C ALA A 185 -13.00 -14.97 -8.55
N ILE A 186 -14.03 -14.14 -8.43
CA ILE A 186 -15.45 -14.56 -8.49
C ILE A 186 -15.77 -15.17 -9.86
N TYR A 187 -15.37 -14.50 -10.95
CA TYR A 187 -15.63 -15.01 -12.31
C TYR A 187 -14.85 -16.29 -12.59
N ALA A 188 -13.60 -16.39 -12.15
CA ALA A 188 -12.81 -17.61 -12.26
C ALA A 188 -13.47 -18.78 -11.51
N ALA A 189 -13.95 -18.55 -10.29
CA ALA A 189 -14.70 -19.55 -9.52
C ALA A 189 -15.99 -19.98 -10.23
N ALA A 190 -16.76 -19.02 -10.76
CA ALA A 190 -17.98 -19.30 -11.53
C ALA A 190 -17.69 -20.12 -12.79
N PHE A 191 -16.61 -19.80 -13.51
CA PHE A 191 -16.17 -20.53 -14.69
C PHE A 191 -15.78 -21.97 -14.35
N VAL A 192 -14.99 -22.18 -13.28
CA VAL A 192 -14.65 -23.52 -12.79
C VAL A 192 -15.89 -24.32 -12.39
N MET A 193 -16.86 -23.69 -11.72
CA MET A 193 -18.14 -24.34 -11.39
C MET A 193 -18.94 -24.72 -12.63
N LEU A 194 -18.93 -23.88 -13.67
CA LEU A 194 -19.58 -24.17 -14.95
C LEU A 194 -18.93 -25.38 -15.63
N LEU A 195 -17.59 -25.42 -15.71
CA LEU A 195 -16.85 -26.56 -16.26
C LEU A 195 -17.13 -27.85 -15.48
N ARG A 196 -17.17 -27.78 -14.14
CA ARG A 196 -17.52 -28.92 -13.29
C ARG A 196 -18.95 -29.39 -13.52
N ARG A 197 -19.90 -28.49 -13.75
CA ARG A 197 -21.29 -28.83 -14.07
C ARG A 197 -21.41 -29.47 -15.46
N GLY A 198 -20.67 -28.98 -16.46
CA GLY A 198 -20.58 -29.57 -17.80
C GLY A 198 -20.08 -31.02 -17.74
N ARG A 199 -18.92 -31.23 -17.11
CA ARG A 199 -18.34 -32.59 -16.93
C ARG A 199 -19.26 -33.53 -16.15
N ARG A 200 -19.99 -33.04 -15.15
CA ARG A 200 -20.98 -33.84 -14.42
C ARG A 200 -22.16 -34.26 -15.31
N LYS A 201 -22.62 -33.38 -16.20
CA LYS A 201 -23.67 -33.69 -17.17
C LYS A 201 -23.19 -34.69 -18.21
N GLU A 202 -22.01 -34.48 -18.79
CA GLU A 202 -21.40 -35.41 -19.75
C GLU A 202 -21.25 -36.81 -19.16
N ARG A 203 -20.68 -36.92 -17.95
CA ARG A 203 -20.59 -38.20 -17.23
C ARG A 203 -21.95 -38.83 -16.94
N ALA A 204 -22.95 -38.03 -16.60
CA ALA A 204 -24.30 -38.53 -16.39
C ALA A 204 -24.91 -39.09 -17.67
N VAL A 205 -24.67 -38.42 -18.82
CA VAL A 205 -25.13 -38.87 -20.14
C VAL A 205 -24.36 -40.13 -20.59
N GLU A 206 -23.05 -40.18 -20.40
CA GLU A 206 -22.20 -41.35 -20.72
C GLU A 206 -22.57 -42.59 -19.89
N ARG A 207 -22.87 -42.41 -18.60
CA ARG A 207 -23.40 -43.49 -17.76
C ARG A 207 -24.76 -43.96 -18.23
N ALA A 208 -25.66 -43.02 -18.54
CA ALA A 208 -26.98 -43.35 -19.05
C ALA A 208 -26.90 -44.11 -20.40
N SER A 209 -25.99 -43.72 -21.31
CA SER A 209 -25.82 -44.39 -22.60
C SER A 209 -25.20 -45.79 -22.49
N THR A 210 -24.46 -46.08 -21.41
CA THR A 210 -23.88 -47.41 -21.13
C THR A 210 -24.81 -48.31 -20.31
N GLY A 211 -26.05 -47.88 -20.04
CA GLY A 211 -27.02 -48.64 -19.25
C GLY A 211 -26.72 -48.61 -17.75
N ARG A 212 -25.99 -47.62 -17.25
CA ARG A 212 -25.69 -47.44 -15.82
C ARG A 212 -26.45 -46.26 -15.23
N CYS A 213 -26.73 -46.30 -13.93
CA CYS A 213 -27.38 -45.20 -13.23
C CYS A 213 -26.47 -43.95 -13.20
N ALA A 214 -26.97 -42.81 -13.70
CA ALA A 214 -26.22 -41.55 -13.71
C ALA A 214 -25.73 -41.07 -12.33
N LYS A 215 -26.43 -41.45 -11.24
CA LYS A 215 -26.14 -41.03 -9.86
C LYS A 215 -25.18 -41.97 -9.13
N CYS A 216 -25.49 -43.27 -9.04
CA CYS A 216 -24.72 -44.24 -8.25
C CYS A 216 -23.87 -45.22 -9.08
N ASP A 217 -23.90 -45.14 -10.41
CA ASP A 217 -23.16 -46.01 -11.32
C ASP A 217 -23.59 -47.50 -11.34
N TYR A 218 -24.72 -47.85 -10.70
CA TYR A 218 -25.28 -49.21 -10.72
C TYR A 218 -25.65 -49.66 -12.14
N ASP A 219 -25.34 -50.90 -12.49
CA ASP A 219 -25.63 -51.47 -13.82
C ASP A 219 -27.11 -51.86 -13.94
N LEU A 220 -27.82 -51.23 -14.88
CA LEU A 220 -29.24 -51.46 -15.12
C LEU A 220 -29.49 -52.47 -16.25
N ARG A 221 -28.41 -53.02 -16.86
CA ARG A 221 -28.48 -54.04 -17.91
C ARG A 221 -28.88 -55.37 -17.29
N GLY A 222 -30.18 -55.59 -17.14
CA GLY A 222 -30.77 -56.81 -16.56
C GLY A 222 -31.94 -56.54 -15.62
N THR A 223 -32.16 -55.28 -15.23
CA THR A 223 -33.40 -54.89 -14.54
C THR A 223 -34.47 -54.62 -15.59
N GLU A 224 -35.17 -55.66 -16.02
CA GLU A 224 -36.32 -55.53 -16.92
C GLU A 224 -37.38 -54.67 -16.20
N TYR A 225 -37.59 -53.44 -16.68
CA TYR A 225 -38.73 -52.55 -16.34
C TYR A 225 -38.75 -51.76 -15.01
N SER A 226 -37.65 -51.61 -14.26
CA SER A 226 -37.68 -50.71 -13.09
C SER A 226 -37.48 -49.23 -13.49
N ALA A 227 -38.53 -48.40 -13.38
CA ALA A 227 -38.44 -46.94 -13.59
C ALA A 227 -37.50 -46.21 -12.60
N ARG A 228 -37.01 -46.91 -11.57
CA ARG A 228 -36.10 -46.38 -10.54
C ARG A 228 -34.92 -47.33 -10.34
N CYS A 229 -33.74 -46.76 -10.11
CA CYS A 229 -32.56 -47.52 -9.73
C CYS A 229 -32.76 -48.18 -8.36
N PRO A 230 -32.50 -49.50 -8.21
CA PRO A 230 -32.74 -50.23 -6.95
C PRO A 230 -31.85 -49.75 -5.80
N GLU A 231 -30.63 -49.28 -6.08
CA GLU A 231 -29.69 -48.82 -5.06
C GLU A 231 -30.01 -47.41 -4.54
N CYS A 232 -30.16 -46.45 -5.45
CA CYS A 232 -30.25 -45.04 -5.07
C CYS A 232 -31.64 -44.41 -5.21
N GLY A 233 -32.63 -45.19 -5.66
CA GLY A 233 -34.02 -44.78 -5.88
C GLY A 233 -34.21 -43.70 -6.96
N THR A 234 -33.15 -43.34 -7.71
CA THR A 234 -33.23 -42.26 -8.70
C THR A 234 -34.00 -42.75 -9.92
N LEU A 235 -34.93 -41.93 -10.43
CA LEU A 235 -35.68 -42.24 -11.65
C LEU A 235 -34.72 -42.40 -12.83
N VAL A 236 -34.78 -43.55 -13.48
CA VAL A 236 -34.06 -43.85 -14.72
C VAL A 236 -35.00 -43.44 -15.84
N ARG A 237 -34.59 -42.45 -16.64
CA ARG A 237 -35.41 -41.91 -17.73
C ARG A 237 -34.74 -42.17 -19.05
#